data_AF-A0A1S4EIE3-F1
#
_entry.id   AF-A0A1S4EIE3-F1
#
_cell.length_a   1.000
_cell.length_b   1.000
_cell.length_c   1.000
_cell.angle_alpha   90.00
_cell.angle_beta   90.00
_cell.angle_gamma   90.00
#
_symmetry.space_group_name_H-M   'P 1'
#
loop_
_entity.id
_entity.type
_entity.pdbx_description
1 polymer ?
#
loop_
_entity_poly.entity_id
_entity_poly.type
_entity_poly.pdbx_seq_one_letter_code
_entity_poly.pdbx_strand_id
1 'polypeptide(L)'
;MREDREMAKAQSYNRPWSAIRSECSRVQTNSLTSYIDANFVYGSSPTLAAKLREYRGGCLKVLPQFKDLGLKPLLPLKTEQPDDGCIRPHRDLYCFLAGDNRVNEQLALGVLHTLFVREHNRIAHELSVVNPHWSDEQLYQETRHILAAIVQHITYNEFLPRLLGKQTMQKYGLELKHYGYSDDYDPYIDATIPSAFGTAAFRFGHSLLPKSMERWSVTNKFIASRRFSEMFQQPYDLNKPGWLDQYLVGMLNQAALPMDDAITTQVTNHLFQEPTHEYGKDLASINLQRAREHGVPSYSEYREFCNLPPVNTWTSLLKSLDNSTVHRYQDLYSFPQDLDLWSAGVSEIPIGDSLIGPTFSCIIARTFRDLKRGDRFWYENSGSPSSFSLAQLQEIRKVKLSRILCDNADDLITIQPWALEMPNDYTNSRVSCNSRLLEGINFAHWREIQDRDPWAKIPAADPWVSARPSYDPSGSTHPVELVTLSGQYKPTASSFIPSASSYSPPPPPPRPNVQVEVSYSPQISYKPLEFSSNEINVTSTYKPLESLFIQQISTKKPLLDTYSYSSTLRPPSSTSTVSYTSAEFSSTPMLVSSSFFFFFLKML
;
A
#
# COMPACT_ATOMS: atom_id res chain seq x y z
N MET A 1 29.06 -1.89 48.61
CA MET A 1 28.46 -2.58 47.46
C MET A 1 27.03 -2.08 47.27
N ARG A 2 26.81 -1.19 46.30
CA ARG A 2 25.61 -1.24 45.47
C ARG A 2 26.09 -1.69 44.11
N GLU A 3 25.44 -2.69 43.52
CA GLU A 3 25.57 -2.89 42.08
C GLU A 3 24.71 -1.83 41.42
N ASP A 4 25.32 -0.72 41.00
CA ASP A 4 24.69 0.19 40.05
C ASP A 4 24.65 -0.52 38.70
N ARG A 5 23.68 -1.43 38.56
CA ARG A 5 23.35 -2.07 37.28
C ARG A 5 22.81 -1.00 36.37
N GLU A 6 23.69 -0.44 35.54
CA GLU A 6 23.27 0.21 34.31
C GLU A 6 22.41 -0.78 33.52
N MET A 7 21.10 -0.60 33.57
CA MET A 7 20.19 -1.32 32.69
C MET A 7 20.47 -0.79 31.28
N ALA A 8 21.29 -1.52 30.53
CA ALA A 8 21.70 -1.17 29.17
C ALA A 8 20.46 -0.78 28.36
N LYS A 9 20.41 0.47 27.91
CA LYS A 9 19.25 1.07 27.25
C LYS A 9 19.08 0.47 25.85
N ALA A 10 18.46 -0.70 25.79
CA ALA A 10 18.19 -1.43 24.56
C ALA A 10 16.79 -1.10 24.03
N GLN A 11 16.68 -0.93 22.71
CA GLN A 11 15.40 -0.85 22.02
C GLN A 11 14.67 -2.20 22.07
N SER A 12 13.38 -2.19 22.44
CA SER A 12 12.57 -3.40 22.48
C SER A 12 12.24 -3.92 21.08
N TYR A 13 12.67 -5.16 20.80
CA TYR A 13 12.46 -5.86 19.53
C TYR A 13 11.91 -7.27 19.78
N ASN A 14 10.69 -7.52 19.30
CA ASN A 14 10.07 -8.83 19.37
C ASN A 14 10.35 -9.62 18.07
N ARG A 15 10.80 -10.87 18.22
CA ARG A 15 10.92 -11.82 17.11
C ARG A 15 9.51 -12.19 16.60
N PRO A 16 9.33 -12.45 15.29
CA PRO A 16 8.04 -12.85 14.75
C PRO A 16 7.56 -14.24 15.15
N TRP A 17 6.27 -14.44 14.92
CA TRP A 17 5.69 -15.77 14.76
C TRP A 17 6.35 -16.51 13.58
N SER A 18 6.59 -17.81 13.77
CA SER A 18 7.21 -18.69 12.77
C SER A 18 6.38 -19.93 12.53
N ALA A 19 6.22 -20.28 11.25
CA ALA A 19 5.69 -21.57 10.83
C ALA A 19 6.69 -22.69 11.16
N ILE A 20 6.17 -23.90 11.34
CA ILE A 20 6.95 -25.12 11.50
C ILE A 20 7.12 -25.74 10.11
N ARG A 21 8.37 -26.03 9.71
CA ARG A 21 8.71 -26.90 8.58
C ARG A 21 9.32 -28.21 9.10
N SER A 22 9.25 -29.26 8.27
CA SER A 22 9.76 -30.61 8.57
C SER A 22 11.24 -30.67 8.94
N GLU A 23 12.03 -29.68 8.51
CA GLU A 23 13.49 -29.61 8.72
C GLU A 23 13.87 -28.75 9.95
N CYS A 24 12.90 -28.31 10.75
CA CYS A 24 13.07 -27.40 11.91
C CYS A 24 13.66 -26.01 11.59
N SER A 25 14.10 -25.74 10.37
CA SER A 25 14.46 -24.41 9.86
C SER A 25 13.32 -23.41 10.07
N ARG A 26 13.62 -22.32 10.78
CA ARG A 26 12.67 -21.27 11.13
C ARG A 26 12.26 -20.46 9.91
N VAL A 27 10.95 -20.36 9.65
CA VAL A 27 10.37 -19.55 8.56
C VAL A 27 9.22 -18.72 9.13
N GLN A 28 9.20 -17.42 8.85
CA GLN A 28 8.18 -16.48 9.36
C GLN A 28 6.87 -16.58 8.57
N THR A 29 5.75 -16.30 9.25
CA THR A 29 4.40 -16.34 8.65
C THR A 29 4.02 -15.04 7.95
N ASN A 30 3.44 -15.15 6.75
CA ASN A 30 2.56 -14.10 6.21
C ASN A 30 1.14 -14.29 6.80
N SER A 31 0.51 -13.21 7.26
CA SER A 31 -0.88 -13.20 7.76
C SER A 31 -1.88 -12.55 6.78
N LEU A 32 -1.40 -12.06 5.64
CA LEU A 32 -2.18 -11.44 4.58
C LEU A 32 -2.26 -12.37 3.37
N THR A 33 -3.22 -12.16 2.47
CA THR A 33 -3.12 -12.74 1.12
C THR A 33 -1.94 -12.09 0.38
N SER A 34 -1.17 -12.89 -0.36
CA SER A 34 -0.02 -12.38 -1.15
C SER A 34 -0.46 -11.56 -2.35
N TYR A 35 -1.62 -11.92 -2.93
CA TYR A 35 -2.18 -11.34 -4.14
C TYR A 35 -2.55 -9.87 -3.97
N ILE A 36 -2.63 -9.16 -5.10
CA ILE A 36 -3.07 -7.78 -5.16
C ILE A 36 -4.61 -7.79 -5.25
N ASP A 37 -5.26 -8.11 -4.12
CA ASP A 37 -6.71 -8.39 -4.01
C ASP A 37 -7.49 -7.32 -3.20
N ALA A 38 -6.84 -6.19 -2.96
CA ALA A 38 -7.29 -5.10 -2.10
C ALA A 38 -7.62 -5.51 -0.64
N ASN A 39 -6.95 -6.53 -0.07
CA ASN A 39 -7.15 -6.93 1.34
C ASN A 39 -6.92 -5.81 2.38
N PHE A 40 -6.25 -4.71 2.03
CA PHE A 40 -6.12 -3.53 2.90
C PHE A 40 -7.48 -2.83 3.16
N VAL A 41 -8.43 -3.01 2.22
CA VAL A 41 -9.85 -2.62 2.36
C VAL A 41 -10.64 -3.74 3.02
N TYR A 42 -10.51 -4.98 2.53
CA TYR A 42 -11.44 -6.09 2.83
C TYR A 42 -11.07 -7.01 3.99
N GLY A 43 -9.80 -6.99 4.42
CA GLY A 43 -9.24 -7.94 5.36
C GLY A 43 -8.80 -9.25 4.72
N SER A 44 -7.81 -9.90 5.35
CA SER A 44 -7.32 -11.24 4.95
C SER A 44 -7.93 -12.39 5.74
N SER A 45 -9.04 -12.16 6.46
CA SER A 45 -9.81 -13.21 7.13
C SER A 45 -11.32 -12.99 7.02
N PRO A 46 -12.14 -14.06 6.94
CA PRO A 46 -13.60 -13.93 6.88
C PRO A 46 -14.18 -13.14 8.07
N THR A 47 -13.61 -13.31 9.26
CA THR A 47 -14.03 -12.62 10.48
C THR A 47 -13.81 -11.11 10.39
N LEU A 48 -12.69 -10.65 9.82
CA LEU A 48 -12.44 -9.22 9.63
C LEU A 48 -13.31 -8.63 8.51
N ALA A 49 -13.43 -9.33 7.38
CA ALA A 49 -14.31 -8.94 6.27
C ALA A 49 -15.77 -8.79 6.74
N ALA A 50 -16.27 -9.72 7.55
CA ALA A 50 -17.60 -9.67 8.14
C ALA A 50 -17.78 -8.48 9.10
N LYS A 51 -16.77 -8.13 9.91
CA LYS A 51 -16.82 -6.95 10.79
C LYS A 51 -16.87 -5.64 9.99
N LEU A 52 -16.20 -5.58 8.85
CA LEU A 52 -16.09 -4.38 8.00
C LEU A 52 -17.35 -4.10 7.14
N ARG A 53 -18.17 -5.11 6.80
CA ARG A 53 -19.40 -4.93 5.99
C ARG A 53 -20.56 -4.30 6.76
N GLU A 54 -21.32 -3.45 6.10
CA GLU A 54 -22.60 -2.92 6.60
C GLU A 54 -23.76 -3.92 6.41
N TYR A 55 -23.62 -4.86 5.47
CA TYR A 55 -24.69 -5.78 5.05
C TYR A 55 -25.94 -5.05 4.54
N ARG A 56 -25.72 -3.93 3.83
CA ARG A 56 -26.74 -3.19 3.11
C ARG A 56 -26.17 -2.59 1.83
N GLY A 57 -26.76 -2.92 0.68
CA GLY A 57 -26.36 -2.37 -0.62
C GLY A 57 -24.96 -2.77 -1.09
N GLY A 58 -24.38 -3.83 -0.51
CA GLY A 58 -23.00 -4.26 -0.73
C GLY A 58 -21.97 -3.51 0.13
N CYS A 59 -22.35 -2.44 0.81
CA CYS A 59 -21.43 -1.46 1.39
C CYS A 59 -20.57 -1.97 2.57
N LEU A 60 -19.46 -1.25 2.78
CA LEU A 60 -18.64 -1.28 3.99
C LEU A 60 -19.14 -0.25 5.01
N LYS A 61 -18.94 -0.56 6.29
CA LYS A 61 -19.18 0.35 7.42
C LYS A 61 -18.30 1.60 7.30
N VAL A 62 -18.87 2.75 7.64
CA VAL A 62 -18.22 4.06 7.62
C VAL A 62 -18.76 4.94 8.75
N LEU A 63 -17.99 5.95 9.16
CA LEU A 63 -18.35 6.89 10.23
C LEU A 63 -18.84 8.23 9.63
N PRO A 64 -20.15 8.55 9.65
CA PRO A 64 -20.71 9.78 9.08
C PRO A 64 -20.54 11.02 9.98
N GLN A 65 -19.37 11.19 10.61
CA GLN A 65 -19.11 12.20 11.65
C GLN A 65 -19.40 13.65 11.21
N PHE A 66 -19.21 13.95 9.91
CA PHE A 66 -19.34 15.30 9.35
C PHE A 66 -20.51 15.44 8.37
N LYS A 67 -21.49 14.53 8.42
CA LYS A 67 -22.65 14.53 7.51
C LYS A 67 -23.41 15.87 7.52
N ASP A 68 -23.56 16.50 8.68
CA ASP A 68 -24.27 17.78 8.83
C ASP A 68 -23.50 18.98 8.24
N LEU A 69 -22.22 18.77 7.89
CA LEU A 69 -21.37 19.71 7.14
C LEU A 69 -21.30 19.37 5.64
N GLY A 70 -22.06 18.37 5.17
CA GLY A 70 -22.05 17.88 3.79
C GLY A 70 -20.86 16.98 3.41
N LEU A 71 -19.92 16.73 4.33
CA LEU A 71 -18.70 15.97 4.04
C LEU A 71 -18.94 14.45 4.04
N LYS A 72 -18.20 13.75 3.17
CA LYS A 72 -18.15 12.29 3.03
C LYS A 72 -17.63 11.64 4.32
N PRO A 73 -18.04 10.40 4.63
CA PRO A 73 -17.74 9.77 5.91
C PRO A 73 -16.26 9.35 6.03
N LEU A 74 -15.83 9.05 7.25
CA LEU A 74 -14.53 8.48 7.58
C LEU A 74 -14.61 6.94 7.70
N LEU A 75 -13.48 6.29 7.96
CA LEU A 75 -13.41 4.88 8.34
C LEU A 75 -14.19 4.60 9.65
N PRO A 76 -14.66 3.35 9.87
CA PRO A 76 -15.27 2.96 11.13
C PRO A 76 -14.24 2.96 12.28
N LEU A 77 -14.71 3.11 13.52
CA LEU A 77 -13.84 3.14 14.70
C LEU A 77 -13.43 1.75 15.17
N LYS A 78 -12.16 1.58 15.58
CA LYS A 78 -11.64 0.37 16.23
C LYS A 78 -12.09 0.34 17.70
N THR A 79 -13.27 -0.21 17.95
CA THR A 79 -13.84 -0.34 19.31
C THR A 79 -13.35 -1.59 20.06
N GLU A 80 -13.00 -2.65 19.33
CA GLU A 80 -12.34 -3.84 19.90
C GLU A 80 -10.83 -3.63 20.01
N GLN A 81 -10.26 -3.91 21.19
CA GLN A 81 -8.84 -3.68 21.52
C GLN A 81 -8.36 -2.27 21.06
N PRO A 82 -9.00 -1.19 21.53
CA PRO A 82 -8.87 0.14 20.93
C PRO A 82 -7.48 0.78 21.12
N ASP A 83 -6.66 0.26 22.04
CA ASP A 83 -5.30 0.71 22.32
C ASP A 83 -4.22 -0.08 21.52
N ASP A 84 -4.58 -1.18 20.84
CA ASP A 84 -3.65 -1.91 19.98
C ASP A 84 -3.36 -1.11 18.70
N GLY A 85 -2.07 -0.80 18.46
CA GLY A 85 -1.62 0.02 17.35
C GLY A 85 -2.14 1.47 17.36
N CYS A 86 -2.50 1.99 18.54
CA CYS A 86 -3.17 3.28 18.69
C CYS A 86 -2.75 3.99 19.99
N ILE A 87 -2.23 5.21 19.91
CA ILE A 87 -1.85 6.04 21.07
C ILE A 87 -3.01 6.98 21.41
N ARG A 88 -3.93 6.53 22.27
CA ARG A 88 -5.16 7.28 22.60
C ARG A 88 -4.93 8.32 23.70
N PRO A 89 -5.19 9.63 23.46
CA PRO A 89 -5.05 10.65 24.50
C PRO A 89 -6.14 10.55 25.57
N HIS A 90 -7.35 10.16 25.17
CA HIS A 90 -8.54 10.02 26.02
C HIS A 90 -9.32 8.74 25.65
N ARG A 91 -10.05 8.15 26.61
CA ARG A 91 -10.71 6.84 26.44
C ARG A 91 -11.82 6.82 25.38
N ASP A 92 -12.41 7.98 25.09
CA ASP A 92 -13.55 8.14 24.19
C ASP A 92 -13.13 8.47 22.74
N LEU A 93 -11.83 8.68 22.50
CA LEU A 93 -11.28 9.00 21.18
C LEU A 93 -10.61 7.76 20.58
N TYR A 94 -11.17 7.23 19.51
CA TYR A 94 -10.74 5.95 18.91
C TYR A 94 -9.92 6.14 17.63
N CYS A 95 -9.04 5.19 17.36
CA CYS A 95 -8.44 4.99 16.04
C CYS A 95 -9.42 4.31 15.06
N PHE A 96 -9.03 4.22 13.79
CA PHE A 96 -9.83 3.60 12.74
C PHE A 96 -9.62 2.09 12.60
N LEU A 97 -10.61 1.42 12.01
CA LEU A 97 -10.61 0.01 11.64
C LEU A 97 -10.69 -0.12 10.11
N ALA A 98 -9.88 -1.02 9.54
CA ALA A 98 -9.86 -1.32 8.11
C ALA A 98 -9.41 -2.79 7.89
N GLY A 99 -9.21 -3.20 6.64
CA GLY A 99 -8.73 -4.53 6.28
C GLY A 99 -7.29 -4.84 6.71
N ASP A 100 -6.44 -3.82 6.85
CA ASP A 100 -5.10 -3.95 7.46
C ASP A 100 -5.04 -3.30 8.84
N ASN A 101 -4.40 -3.97 9.81
CA ASN A 101 -4.29 -3.48 11.18
C ASN A 101 -3.39 -2.23 11.31
N ARG A 102 -2.53 -1.98 10.32
CA ARG A 102 -1.61 -0.82 10.28
C ARG A 102 -2.27 0.46 9.76
N VAL A 103 -3.58 0.50 9.48
CA VAL A 103 -4.26 1.71 8.95
C VAL A 103 -4.01 3.00 9.74
N ASN A 104 -3.73 2.88 11.05
CA ASN A 104 -3.42 4.01 11.94
C ASN A 104 -1.92 4.30 12.08
N GLU A 105 -1.03 3.50 11.47
CA GLU A 105 0.41 3.57 11.69
C GLU A 105 0.94 4.98 11.51
N GLN A 106 0.50 5.67 10.45
CA GLN A 106 0.61 7.11 10.24
C GLN A 106 -0.65 7.66 9.54
N LEU A 107 -0.97 8.93 9.80
CA LEU A 107 -2.25 9.55 9.42
C LEU A 107 -2.64 9.44 7.94
N ALA A 108 -1.70 9.60 7.02
CA ALA A 108 -2.01 9.66 5.58
C ALA A 108 -2.26 8.26 4.99
N LEU A 109 -1.79 7.18 5.65
CA LEU A 109 -2.27 5.83 5.36
C LEU A 109 -3.78 5.74 5.67
N GLY A 110 -4.21 6.32 6.80
CA GLY A 110 -5.62 6.50 7.14
C GLY A 110 -6.41 7.31 6.11
N VAL A 111 -5.82 8.37 5.52
CA VAL A 111 -6.42 9.12 4.39
C VAL A 111 -6.68 8.18 3.21
N LEU A 112 -5.66 7.47 2.73
CA LEU A 112 -5.81 6.62 1.54
C LEU A 112 -6.74 5.41 1.78
N HIS A 113 -6.69 4.77 2.96
CA HIS A 113 -7.68 3.74 3.32
C HIS A 113 -9.11 4.31 3.35
N THR A 114 -9.31 5.54 3.84
CA THR A 114 -10.62 6.20 3.83
C THR A 114 -11.10 6.41 2.39
N LEU A 115 -10.25 6.89 1.49
CA LEU A 115 -10.60 7.13 0.09
C LEU A 115 -10.96 5.85 -0.67
N PHE A 116 -10.28 4.73 -0.42
CA PHE A 116 -10.61 3.44 -1.04
C PHE A 116 -11.86 2.76 -0.44
N VAL A 117 -12.19 3.01 0.83
CA VAL A 117 -13.49 2.60 1.41
C VAL A 117 -14.64 3.48 0.89
N ARG A 118 -14.42 4.79 0.71
CA ARG A 118 -15.35 5.69 0.00
C ARG A 118 -15.59 5.17 -1.43
N GLU A 119 -14.54 4.76 -2.15
CA GLU A 119 -14.65 4.25 -3.53
C GLU A 119 -15.44 2.95 -3.61
N HIS A 120 -15.21 2.00 -2.69
CA HIS A 120 -16.04 0.79 -2.60
C HIS A 120 -17.53 1.16 -2.48
N ASN A 121 -17.90 2.01 -1.52
CA ASN A 121 -19.30 2.39 -1.32
C ASN A 121 -19.88 3.17 -2.53
N ARG A 122 -19.05 3.91 -3.27
CA ARG A 122 -19.43 4.58 -4.52
C ARG A 122 -19.72 3.57 -5.63
N ILE A 123 -18.80 2.64 -5.89
CA ILE A 123 -18.96 1.58 -6.91
C ILE A 123 -20.18 0.70 -6.59
N ALA A 124 -20.36 0.30 -5.33
CA ALA A 124 -21.52 -0.48 -4.89
C ALA A 124 -22.85 0.24 -5.17
N HIS A 125 -22.89 1.57 -4.97
CA HIS A 125 -24.06 2.37 -5.31
C HIS A 125 -24.33 2.40 -6.82
N GLU A 126 -23.33 2.69 -7.66
CA GLU A 126 -23.46 2.69 -9.13
C GLU A 126 -23.94 1.32 -9.65
N LEU A 127 -23.38 0.22 -9.13
CA LEU A 127 -23.81 -1.14 -9.45
C LEU A 127 -25.27 -1.41 -9.04
N SER A 128 -25.71 -0.91 -7.88
CA SER A 128 -27.11 -1.05 -7.44
C SER A 128 -28.10 -0.26 -8.32
N VAL A 129 -27.64 0.81 -8.99
CA VAL A 129 -28.45 1.60 -9.93
C VAL A 129 -28.55 0.90 -11.29
N VAL A 130 -27.49 0.25 -11.78
CA VAL A 130 -27.54 -0.49 -13.06
C VAL A 130 -28.15 -1.88 -12.95
N ASN A 131 -28.07 -2.51 -11.76
CA ASN A 131 -28.63 -3.83 -11.43
C ASN A 131 -29.49 -3.81 -10.15
N PRO A 132 -30.71 -3.24 -10.17
CA PRO A 132 -31.57 -3.12 -8.97
C PRO A 132 -32.05 -4.46 -8.38
N HIS A 133 -31.79 -5.58 -9.06
CA HIS A 133 -32.12 -6.95 -8.63
C HIS A 133 -30.97 -7.67 -7.90
N TRP A 134 -29.78 -7.08 -7.83
CA TRP A 134 -28.65 -7.70 -7.13
C TRP A 134 -28.82 -7.67 -5.60
N SER A 135 -28.47 -8.79 -4.97
CA SER A 135 -28.41 -8.91 -3.52
C SER A 135 -27.19 -8.17 -2.94
N ASP A 136 -27.22 -7.94 -1.61
CA ASP A 136 -26.07 -7.38 -0.87
C ASP A 136 -24.76 -8.14 -1.12
N GLU A 137 -24.82 -9.47 -1.21
CA GLU A 137 -23.63 -10.30 -1.46
C GLU A 137 -23.08 -10.10 -2.88
N GLN A 138 -23.95 -10.04 -3.89
CA GLN A 138 -23.54 -9.80 -5.27
C GLN A 138 -22.92 -8.39 -5.41
N LEU A 139 -23.58 -7.37 -4.85
CA LEU A 139 -23.05 -6.01 -4.83
C LEU A 139 -21.69 -5.96 -4.12
N TYR A 140 -21.55 -6.57 -2.94
CA TYR A 140 -20.27 -6.60 -2.22
C TYR A 140 -19.15 -7.28 -3.01
N GLN A 141 -19.41 -8.48 -3.58
CA GLN A 141 -18.37 -9.26 -4.25
C GLN A 141 -17.97 -8.66 -5.62
N GLU A 142 -18.92 -8.17 -6.42
CA GLU A 142 -18.58 -7.49 -7.69
C GLU A 142 -17.87 -6.16 -7.44
N THR A 143 -18.31 -5.37 -6.44
CA THR A 143 -17.59 -4.16 -6.02
C THR A 143 -16.17 -4.49 -5.57
N ARG A 144 -15.99 -5.56 -4.79
CA ARG A 144 -14.68 -6.05 -4.36
C ARG A 144 -13.80 -6.47 -5.54
N HIS A 145 -14.38 -7.19 -6.49
CA HIS A 145 -13.70 -7.66 -7.71
C HIS A 145 -13.23 -6.49 -8.59
N ILE A 146 -14.09 -5.50 -8.83
CA ILE A 146 -13.73 -4.28 -9.56
C ILE A 146 -12.66 -3.47 -8.81
N LEU A 147 -12.76 -3.29 -7.49
CA LEU A 147 -11.76 -2.52 -6.75
C LEU A 147 -10.40 -3.23 -6.70
N ALA A 148 -10.37 -4.56 -6.59
CA ALA A 148 -9.15 -5.34 -6.75
C ALA A 148 -8.52 -5.12 -8.13
N ALA A 149 -9.31 -5.16 -9.20
CA ALA A 149 -8.85 -4.88 -10.56
C ALA A 149 -8.34 -3.45 -10.77
N ILE A 150 -8.98 -2.44 -10.16
CA ILE A 150 -8.51 -1.04 -10.15
C ILE A 150 -7.14 -0.94 -9.46
N VAL A 151 -7.01 -1.56 -8.28
CA VAL A 151 -5.76 -1.58 -7.52
C VAL A 151 -4.66 -2.27 -8.31
N GLN A 152 -4.93 -3.44 -8.91
CA GLN A 152 -4.02 -4.13 -9.85
C GLN A 152 -3.63 -3.22 -11.02
N HIS A 153 -4.60 -2.58 -11.68
CA HIS A 153 -4.33 -1.73 -12.84
C HIS A 153 -3.39 -0.57 -12.51
N ILE A 154 -3.70 0.23 -11.48
CA ILE A 154 -2.87 1.37 -11.03
C ILE A 154 -1.45 0.92 -10.65
N THR A 155 -1.29 -0.29 -10.11
CA THR A 155 0.03 -0.87 -9.78
C THR A 155 0.97 -0.90 -10.98
N TYR A 156 0.56 -1.58 -12.05
CA TYR A 156 1.43 -1.87 -13.19
C TYR A 156 1.38 -0.76 -14.25
N ASN A 157 0.36 0.11 -14.22
CA ASN A 157 0.22 1.28 -15.10
C ASN A 157 0.91 2.55 -14.55
N GLU A 158 0.84 2.78 -13.24
CA GLU A 158 1.36 4.01 -12.61
C GLU A 158 2.59 3.74 -11.75
N PHE A 159 2.48 2.91 -10.71
CA PHE A 159 3.52 2.76 -9.68
C PHE A 159 4.79 2.05 -10.19
N LEU A 160 4.66 0.84 -10.73
CA LEU A 160 5.82 0.02 -11.12
C LEU A 160 6.69 0.63 -12.25
N PRO A 161 6.14 1.29 -13.29
CA PRO A 161 6.97 1.96 -14.28
C PRO A 161 7.89 3.05 -13.68
N ARG A 162 7.40 3.82 -12.70
CA ARG A 162 8.15 4.91 -12.06
C ARG A 162 9.14 4.38 -11.02
N LEU A 163 8.83 3.25 -10.40
CA LEU A 163 9.74 2.56 -9.50
C LEU A 163 10.88 1.86 -10.27
N LEU A 164 10.56 1.01 -11.23
CA LEU A 164 11.47 0.05 -11.85
C LEU A 164 12.16 0.55 -13.13
N GLY A 165 11.64 1.61 -13.75
CA GLY A 165 12.07 2.06 -15.07
C GLY A 165 11.61 1.15 -16.21
N LYS A 166 11.53 1.69 -17.42
CA LYS A 166 11.02 1.01 -18.61
C LYS A 166 11.80 -0.27 -18.93
N GLN A 167 13.12 -0.24 -18.80
CA GLN A 167 13.96 -1.40 -19.13
C GLN A 167 13.63 -2.62 -18.23
N THR A 168 13.39 -2.39 -16.94
CA THR A 168 13.05 -3.45 -15.99
C THR A 168 11.62 -3.96 -16.19
N MET A 169 10.66 -3.06 -16.44
CA MET A 169 9.28 -3.43 -16.78
C MET A 169 9.23 -4.40 -17.97
N GLN A 170 10.00 -4.11 -19.02
CA GLN A 170 10.10 -4.93 -20.22
C GLN A 170 10.83 -6.25 -19.95
N LYS A 171 11.99 -6.21 -19.26
CA LYS A 171 12.78 -7.40 -18.90
C LYS A 171 11.98 -8.46 -18.13
N TYR A 172 10.99 -8.06 -17.33
CA TYR A 172 10.20 -8.95 -16.49
C TYR A 172 8.74 -9.16 -16.94
N GLY A 173 8.32 -8.62 -18.10
CA GLY A 173 6.96 -8.80 -18.64
C GLY A 173 5.85 -8.10 -17.83
N LEU A 174 6.20 -7.01 -17.16
CA LEU A 174 5.31 -6.32 -16.22
C LEU A 174 4.31 -5.40 -16.93
N GLU A 175 4.63 -4.91 -18.13
CA GLU A 175 3.75 -4.06 -18.96
C GLU A 175 2.34 -4.68 -19.17
N LEU A 176 1.31 -3.83 -19.18
CA LEU A 176 -0.11 -4.22 -19.30
C LEU A 176 -0.53 -4.34 -20.77
N LYS A 177 -1.57 -5.14 -21.06
CA LYS A 177 -2.13 -5.21 -22.42
C LYS A 177 -3.05 -4.00 -22.63
N HIS A 178 -2.95 -3.29 -23.75
CA HIS A 178 -3.85 -2.17 -24.07
C HIS A 178 -5.25 -2.64 -24.53
N TYR A 179 -5.31 -3.80 -25.19
CA TYR A 179 -6.54 -4.43 -25.65
C TYR A 179 -6.47 -5.95 -25.49
N GLY A 180 -7.63 -6.62 -25.54
CA GLY A 180 -7.72 -8.06 -25.37
C GLY A 180 -7.55 -8.52 -23.93
N TYR A 181 -7.19 -9.79 -23.79
CA TYR A 181 -6.92 -10.48 -22.54
C TYR A 181 -5.42 -10.75 -22.35
N SER A 182 -5.06 -11.14 -21.14
CA SER A 182 -3.81 -11.79 -20.81
C SER A 182 -3.95 -13.31 -20.89
N ASP A 183 -2.88 -13.92 -21.40
CA ASP A 183 -2.58 -15.34 -21.51
C ASP A 183 -1.35 -15.72 -20.64
N ASP A 184 -0.86 -14.78 -19.82
CA ASP A 184 0.34 -14.91 -18.99
C ASP A 184 0.17 -15.73 -17.70
N TYR A 185 -1.04 -16.25 -17.39
CA TYR A 185 -1.32 -17.00 -16.16
C TYR A 185 -0.74 -18.42 -16.17
N ASP A 186 0.03 -18.77 -15.14
CA ASP A 186 0.62 -20.10 -14.94
C ASP A 186 0.34 -20.61 -13.52
N PRO A 187 -0.42 -21.72 -13.35
CA PRO A 187 -0.73 -22.30 -12.04
C PRO A 187 0.49 -22.93 -11.32
N TYR A 188 1.64 -23.05 -11.98
CA TYR A 188 2.89 -23.56 -11.38
C TYR A 188 3.80 -22.45 -10.82
N ILE A 189 3.44 -21.16 -10.96
CA ILE A 189 4.18 -20.05 -10.38
C ILE A 189 3.83 -19.87 -8.90
N ASP A 190 4.85 -19.83 -8.04
CA ASP A 190 4.71 -19.55 -6.61
C ASP A 190 4.48 -18.04 -6.37
N ALA A 191 3.22 -17.68 -6.11
CA ALA A 191 2.82 -16.32 -5.77
C ALA A 191 2.99 -15.98 -4.27
N THR A 192 3.72 -16.78 -3.46
CA THR A 192 4.08 -16.39 -2.09
C THR A 192 5.21 -15.35 -2.09
N ILE A 193 5.15 -14.40 -1.14
CA ILE A 193 6.13 -13.30 -1.14
C ILE A 193 7.46 -13.72 -0.47
N PRO A 194 8.62 -13.56 -1.14
CA PRO A 194 9.93 -13.84 -0.53
C PRO A 194 10.20 -12.96 0.69
N SER A 195 10.87 -13.51 1.72
CA SER A 195 11.20 -12.75 2.94
C SER A 195 12.03 -11.50 2.63
N ALA A 196 13.03 -11.61 1.74
CA ALA A 196 13.85 -10.49 1.28
C ALA A 196 13.06 -9.34 0.61
N PHE A 197 11.88 -9.61 0.05
CA PHE A 197 10.98 -8.56 -0.40
C PHE A 197 10.34 -7.85 0.81
N GLY A 198 9.68 -8.59 1.70
CA GLY A 198 8.91 -8.03 2.83
C GLY A 198 9.73 -7.51 4.02
N THR A 199 11.03 -7.81 4.09
CA THR A 199 11.95 -7.32 5.15
C THR A 199 13.11 -6.48 4.65
N ALA A 200 13.32 -6.35 3.33
CA ALA A 200 14.39 -5.52 2.78
C ALA A 200 13.96 -4.75 1.51
N ALA A 201 13.84 -5.40 0.35
CA ALA A 201 13.69 -4.70 -0.93
C ALA A 201 12.44 -3.82 -0.98
N PHE A 202 11.27 -4.33 -0.56
CA PHE A 202 10.04 -3.54 -0.44
C PHE A 202 9.94 -2.78 0.90
N ARG A 203 11.09 -2.34 1.41
CA ARG A 203 11.27 -1.32 2.47
C ARG A 203 12.16 -0.17 2.00
N PHE A 204 12.39 -0.04 0.69
CA PHE A 204 13.15 1.06 0.09
C PHE A 204 12.58 2.43 0.50
N GLY A 205 11.25 2.59 0.47
CA GLY A 205 10.57 3.85 0.72
C GLY A 205 10.69 4.43 2.13
N HIS A 206 11.38 3.75 3.05
CA HIS A 206 11.73 4.32 4.35
C HIS A 206 12.76 5.47 4.25
N SER A 207 13.59 5.55 3.19
CA SER A 207 14.44 6.72 2.90
C SER A 207 13.60 7.93 2.46
N LEU A 208 12.58 7.70 1.61
CA LEU A 208 11.72 8.73 1.03
C LEU A 208 10.92 9.54 2.08
N LEU A 209 10.72 9.01 3.29
CA LEU A 209 9.83 9.53 4.34
C LEU A 209 10.15 10.98 4.77
N PRO A 210 9.15 11.84 5.02
CA PRO A 210 9.38 13.26 5.23
C PRO A 210 9.86 13.60 6.64
N LYS A 211 10.30 14.85 6.82
CA LYS A 211 10.50 15.45 8.17
C LYS A 211 9.18 15.94 8.78
N SER A 212 8.18 16.23 7.95
CA SER A 212 6.85 16.69 8.34
C SER A 212 5.84 16.47 7.21
N MET A 213 4.57 16.21 7.53
CA MET A 213 3.48 16.18 6.54
C MET A 213 2.85 17.56 6.42
N GLU A 214 2.54 17.97 5.19
CA GLU A 214 1.94 19.28 4.92
C GLU A 214 0.41 19.22 4.77
N ARG A 215 -0.24 20.35 5.09
CA ARG A 215 -1.64 20.63 4.77
C ARG A 215 -1.70 21.77 3.79
N TRP A 216 -2.44 21.57 2.70
CA TRP A 216 -2.61 22.52 1.61
C TRP A 216 -4.11 22.81 1.39
N SER A 217 -4.45 23.98 0.85
CA SER A 217 -5.82 24.31 0.45
C SER A 217 -6.19 23.59 -0.84
N VAL A 218 -7.51 23.44 -1.08
CA VAL A 218 -8.07 22.98 -2.37
C VAL A 218 -7.70 23.89 -3.57
N THR A 219 -7.19 25.09 -3.29
CA THR A 219 -6.61 26.04 -4.25
C THR A 219 -5.09 25.91 -4.39
N ASN A 220 -4.50 24.81 -3.92
CA ASN A 220 -3.07 24.50 -3.94
C ASN A 220 -2.20 25.61 -3.30
N LYS A 221 -2.55 26.03 -2.08
CA LYS A 221 -1.72 26.90 -1.23
C LYS A 221 -1.37 26.20 0.08
N PHE A 222 -0.09 26.23 0.46
CA PHE A 222 0.35 25.76 1.77
C PHE A 222 -0.43 26.44 2.91
N ILE A 223 -0.89 25.64 3.88
CA ILE A 223 -1.59 26.12 5.10
C ILE A 223 -0.69 25.92 6.32
N ALA A 224 -0.13 24.72 6.50
CA ALA A 224 0.68 24.34 7.65
C ALA A 224 1.51 23.08 7.37
N SER A 225 2.47 22.77 8.24
CA SER A 225 3.18 21.49 8.27
C SER A 225 3.20 20.96 9.70
N ARG A 226 3.18 19.63 9.88
CA ARG A 226 3.25 18.95 11.18
C ARG A 226 4.31 17.86 11.17
N ARG A 227 5.13 17.78 12.22
CA ARG A 227 6.21 16.78 12.34
C ARG A 227 5.67 15.37 12.15
N PHE A 228 6.39 14.56 11.38
CA PHE A 228 5.90 13.23 11.01
C PHE A 228 5.81 12.30 12.24
N SER A 229 6.70 12.48 13.23
CA SER A 229 6.66 11.71 14.48
C SER A 229 5.39 11.92 15.32
N GLU A 230 4.77 13.10 15.25
CA GLU A 230 3.54 13.44 15.99
C GLU A 230 2.27 12.81 15.40
N MET A 231 2.40 12.12 14.27
CA MET A 231 1.29 11.61 13.46
C MET A 231 1.25 10.08 13.41
N PHE A 232 2.25 9.40 14.02
CA PHE A 232 2.24 7.95 14.15
C PHE A 232 1.24 7.48 15.21
N GLN A 233 0.42 6.48 14.88
CA GLN A 233 -0.62 5.88 15.75
C GLN A 233 -1.63 6.89 16.34
N GLN A 234 -1.73 8.09 15.75
CA GLN A 234 -2.49 9.24 16.26
C GLN A 234 -3.26 9.93 15.11
N PRO A 235 -4.25 9.26 14.49
CA PRO A 235 -4.93 9.76 13.28
C PRO A 235 -5.93 10.90 13.53
N TYR A 236 -5.93 11.49 14.73
CA TYR A 236 -6.99 12.39 15.22
C TYR A 236 -7.09 13.74 14.51
N ASP A 237 -6.10 14.11 13.70
CA ASP A 237 -6.20 15.25 12.80
C ASP A 237 -7.20 15.00 11.64
N LEU A 238 -7.59 13.74 11.36
CA LEU A 238 -8.71 13.40 10.47
C LEU A 238 -10.09 13.62 11.13
N ASN A 239 -10.14 13.69 12.47
CA ASN A 239 -11.36 14.03 13.22
C ASN A 239 -11.61 15.55 13.25
N LYS A 240 -11.13 16.28 12.22
CA LYS A 240 -11.35 17.70 11.99
C LYS A 240 -11.94 17.88 10.58
N PRO A 241 -13.05 18.63 10.40
CA PRO A 241 -13.72 18.73 9.11
C PRO A 241 -12.81 19.35 8.04
N GLY A 242 -12.79 18.72 6.86
CA GLY A 242 -11.98 19.13 5.71
C GLY A 242 -10.46 18.91 5.87
N TRP A 243 -9.95 18.36 6.98
CA TRP A 243 -8.50 18.13 7.13
C TRP A 243 -7.99 16.93 6.34
N LEU A 244 -8.84 15.93 6.06
CA LEU A 244 -8.52 14.79 5.18
C LEU A 244 -8.07 15.30 3.80
N ASP A 245 -8.89 16.14 3.17
CA ASP A 245 -8.59 16.76 1.88
C ASP A 245 -7.34 17.66 1.95
N GLN A 246 -7.13 18.39 3.04
CA GLN A 246 -5.94 19.23 3.18
C GLN A 246 -4.64 18.41 3.23
N TYR A 247 -4.66 17.21 3.83
CA TYR A 247 -3.54 16.27 3.76
C TYR A 247 -3.44 15.57 2.41
N LEU A 248 -4.56 15.28 1.74
CA LEU A 248 -4.57 14.73 0.37
C LEU A 248 -3.91 15.70 -0.62
N VAL A 249 -4.33 16.97 -0.64
CA VAL A 249 -3.68 18.01 -1.46
C VAL A 249 -2.26 18.29 -0.95
N GLY A 250 -1.99 18.05 0.34
CA GLY A 250 -0.64 18.08 0.91
C GLY A 250 0.31 17.06 0.28
N MET A 251 -0.08 15.77 0.22
CA MET A 251 0.68 14.73 -0.48
C MET A 251 0.93 15.16 -1.93
N LEU A 252 -0.14 15.45 -2.69
CA LEU A 252 -0.13 15.85 -4.10
C LEU A 252 0.73 17.10 -4.44
N ASN A 253 1.32 17.79 -3.46
CA ASN A 253 2.24 18.92 -3.62
C ASN A 253 3.59 18.74 -2.89
N GLN A 254 3.81 17.67 -2.13
CA GLN A 254 4.95 17.51 -1.22
C GLN A 254 5.88 16.36 -1.62
N ALA A 255 6.94 16.69 -2.36
CA ALA A 255 7.90 15.73 -2.89
C ALA A 255 8.48 14.72 -1.87
N ALA A 256 8.82 13.54 -2.37
CA ALA A 256 9.67 12.55 -1.71
C ALA A 256 10.99 13.18 -1.19
N LEU A 257 11.58 12.58 -0.14
CA LEU A 257 13.04 12.66 -0.01
C LEU A 257 13.67 11.77 -1.08
N PRO A 258 14.93 11.99 -1.49
CA PRO A 258 15.65 11.04 -2.36
C PRO A 258 15.70 9.63 -1.75
N MET A 259 15.97 8.64 -2.61
CA MET A 259 16.44 7.33 -2.15
C MET A 259 17.95 7.36 -2.05
N ASP A 260 18.45 7.39 -0.82
CA ASP A 260 19.88 7.35 -0.48
C ASP A 260 20.10 6.61 0.86
N ASP A 261 21.31 6.72 1.43
CA ASP A 261 21.68 6.11 2.71
C ASP A 261 21.30 6.95 3.94
N ALA A 262 20.57 8.06 3.75
CA ALA A 262 20.05 8.89 4.83
C ALA A 262 18.56 8.63 5.09
N ILE A 263 18.15 8.79 6.35
CA ILE A 263 16.75 8.64 6.78
C ILE A 263 16.37 9.77 7.72
N THR A 264 15.11 10.21 7.63
CA THR A 264 14.53 11.23 8.49
C THR A 264 14.59 10.84 9.98
N THR A 265 15.07 11.75 10.84
CA THR A 265 15.15 11.51 12.30
C THR A 265 13.80 11.19 12.93
N GLN A 266 12.71 11.58 12.26
CA GLN A 266 11.34 11.24 12.63
C GLN A 266 11.10 9.73 12.76
N VAL A 267 11.88 8.89 12.06
CA VAL A 267 11.79 7.43 12.18
C VAL A 267 13.06 6.76 12.72
N THR A 268 14.22 7.42 12.76
CA THR A 268 15.43 6.85 13.41
C THR A 268 15.55 7.17 14.90
N ASN A 269 14.80 8.16 15.40
CA ASN A 269 14.87 8.58 16.80
C ASN A 269 13.49 8.78 17.45
N HIS A 270 12.42 8.85 16.65
CA HIS A 270 11.09 9.29 17.08
C HIS A 270 9.94 8.40 16.55
N LEU A 271 10.23 7.20 16.00
CA LEU A 271 9.20 6.28 15.52
C LEU A 271 8.32 5.82 16.71
N PHE A 272 7.00 5.99 16.61
CA PHE A 272 6.05 5.67 17.69
C PHE A 272 6.44 6.28 19.06
N GLN A 273 7.03 7.48 19.07
CA GLN A 273 7.32 8.19 20.32
C GLN A 273 6.02 8.49 21.06
N GLU A 274 5.86 7.92 22.26
CA GLU A 274 4.77 8.30 23.16
C GLU A 274 4.96 9.76 23.64
N PRO A 275 3.89 10.55 23.79
CA PRO A 275 3.98 11.95 24.28
C PRO A 275 4.62 12.14 25.66
N THR A 276 4.78 11.06 26.42
CA THR A 276 5.39 10.99 27.76
C THR A 276 6.90 10.69 27.74
N HIS A 277 7.46 10.33 26.60
CA HIS A 277 8.85 9.90 26.44
C HIS A 277 9.64 10.86 25.55
N GLU A 278 10.94 11.05 25.82
CA GLU A 278 11.80 11.98 25.05
C GLU A 278 12.29 11.39 23.71
N TYR A 279 12.23 10.07 23.56
CA TYR A 279 12.69 9.32 22.38
C TYR A 279 11.66 8.25 21.99
N GLY A 280 11.61 7.92 20.70
CA GLY A 280 10.87 6.80 20.15
C GLY A 280 11.80 5.63 19.79
N LYS A 281 11.41 4.88 18.76
CA LYS A 281 12.19 3.81 18.17
C LYS A 281 12.96 4.29 16.92
N ASP A 282 13.88 3.44 16.49
CA ASP A 282 14.64 3.51 15.25
C ASP A 282 14.14 2.43 14.25
N LEU A 283 13.54 2.89 13.16
CA LEU A 283 13.07 2.07 12.04
C LEU A 283 14.21 1.44 11.25
N ALA A 284 15.38 2.09 11.17
CA ALA A 284 16.53 1.59 10.40
C ALA A 284 17.13 0.34 11.06
N SER A 285 17.46 0.40 12.36
CA SER A 285 17.88 -0.79 13.11
C SER A 285 16.77 -1.86 13.19
N ILE A 286 15.49 -1.48 13.21
CA ILE A 286 14.38 -2.46 13.08
C ILE A 286 14.44 -3.19 11.74
N ASN A 287 14.72 -2.52 10.62
CA ASN A 287 14.80 -3.17 9.30
C ASN A 287 16.01 -4.13 9.23
N LEU A 288 17.19 -3.68 9.68
CA LEU A 288 18.39 -4.53 9.77
C LEU A 288 18.13 -5.75 10.66
N GLN A 289 17.66 -5.54 11.89
CA GLN A 289 17.38 -6.63 12.82
C GLN A 289 16.26 -7.56 12.34
N ARG A 290 15.30 -7.06 11.53
CA ARG A 290 14.27 -7.89 10.89
C ARG A 290 14.83 -8.74 9.75
N ALA A 291 15.68 -8.19 8.88
CA ALA A 291 16.35 -8.96 7.83
C ALA A 291 17.20 -10.10 8.43
N ARG A 292 18.02 -9.78 9.43
CA ARG A 292 18.85 -10.74 10.17
C ARG A 292 18.02 -11.82 10.87
N GLU A 293 16.92 -11.46 11.53
CA GLU A 293 16.04 -12.41 12.21
C GLU A 293 15.31 -13.35 11.23
N HIS A 294 14.97 -12.86 10.04
CA HIS A 294 14.41 -13.65 8.94
C HIS A 294 15.44 -14.50 8.20
N GLY A 295 16.72 -14.46 8.59
CA GLY A 295 17.79 -15.22 7.92
C GLY A 295 17.97 -14.82 6.45
N VAL A 296 17.71 -13.55 6.12
CA VAL A 296 17.85 -13.04 4.74
C VAL A 296 19.33 -13.03 4.36
N PRO A 297 19.73 -13.68 3.24
CA PRO A 297 21.10 -13.62 2.72
C PRO A 297 21.60 -12.19 2.50
N SER A 298 22.93 -12.02 2.50
CA SER A 298 23.56 -10.70 2.40
C SER A 298 23.33 -10.03 1.04
N TYR A 299 23.69 -8.76 0.97
CA TYR A 299 23.68 -7.97 -0.26
C TYR A 299 24.50 -8.62 -1.39
N SER A 300 25.61 -9.30 -1.10
CA SER A 300 26.42 -9.98 -2.13
C SER A 300 25.68 -11.19 -2.71
N GLU A 301 25.10 -12.04 -1.84
CA GLU A 301 24.31 -13.21 -2.24
C GLU A 301 23.13 -12.81 -3.15
N TYR A 302 22.46 -11.70 -2.83
CA TYR A 302 21.37 -11.19 -3.66
C TYR A 302 21.83 -10.58 -4.99
N ARG A 303 23.05 -10.04 -5.06
CA ARG A 303 23.63 -9.62 -6.33
C ARG A 303 23.91 -10.81 -7.23
N GLU A 304 24.48 -11.90 -6.70
CA GLU A 304 24.69 -13.14 -7.47
C GLU A 304 23.37 -13.75 -7.95
N PHE A 305 22.37 -13.88 -7.06
CA PHE A 305 21.01 -14.31 -7.40
C PHE A 305 20.36 -13.46 -8.51
N CYS A 306 20.75 -12.19 -8.63
CA CYS A 306 20.28 -11.24 -9.63
C CYS A 306 21.14 -11.15 -10.90
N ASN A 307 22.18 -11.98 -11.03
CA ASN A 307 23.19 -11.96 -12.10
C ASN A 307 23.95 -10.62 -12.17
N LEU A 308 24.20 -10.01 -11.01
CA LEU A 308 25.02 -8.81 -10.82
C LEU A 308 26.40 -9.21 -10.25
N PRO A 309 27.46 -8.40 -10.43
CA PRO A 309 28.78 -8.72 -9.89
C PRO A 309 28.78 -8.81 -8.35
N PRO A 310 29.35 -9.89 -7.77
CA PRO A 310 29.44 -10.07 -6.32
C PRO A 310 30.39 -9.08 -5.64
N VAL A 311 30.18 -8.90 -4.34
CA VAL A 311 30.92 -7.92 -3.54
C VAL A 311 32.08 -8.61 -2.82
N ASN A 312 33.19 -8.79 -3.54
CA ASN A 312 34.37 -9.45 -2.99
C ASN A 312 35.36 -8.49 -2.28
N THR A 313 35.30 -7.19 -2.56
CA THR A 313 36.18 -6.17 -1.97
C THR A 313 35.45 -4.83 -1.81
N TRP A 314 35.90 -3.99 -0.87
CA TRP A 314 35.40 -2.62 -0.71
C TRP A 314 35.47 -1.80 -2.00
N THR A 315 36.56 -1.93 -2.76
CA THR A 315 36.75 -1.28 -4.07
C THR A 315 35.69 -1.69 -5.11
N SER A 316 35.09 -2.89 -5.00
CA SER A 316 34.04 -3.33 -5.92
C SER A 316 32.71 -2.57 -5.73
N LEU A 317 32.45 -2.03 -4.54
CA LEU A 317 31.25 -1.26 -4.22
C LEU A 317 31.25 0.14 -4.86
N LEU A 318 32.42 0.72 -5.16
CA LEU A 318 32.58 2.06 -5.74
C LEU A 318 31.99 2.21 -7.16
N LYS A 319 31.40 1.14 -7.71
CA LYS A 319 30.64 1.11 -8.98
C LYS A 319 29.12 0.96 -8.79
N SER A 320 28.64 0.93 -7.55
CA SER A 320 27.23 0.69 -7.22
C SER A 320 26.74 1.49 -6.01
N LEU A 321 27.63 1.95 -5.13
CA LEU A 321 27.37 2.81 -3.98
C LEU A 321 28.29 4.05 -4.04
N ASP A 322 27.88 5.14 -3.40
CA ASP A 322 28.71 6.34 -3.26
C ASP A 322 29.97 6.09 -2.42
N ASN A 323 31.09 6.70 -2.81
CA ASN A 323 32.39 6.58 -2.12
C ASN A 323 32.30 6.84 -0.62
N SER A 324 31.50 7.84 -0.21
CA SER A 324 31.35 8.19 1.22
C SER A 324 30.61 7.11 2.01
N THR A 325 29.66 6.42 1.38
CA THR A 325 28.91 5.29 1.95
C THR A 325 29.77 4.04 2.00
N VAL A 326 30.61 3.79 0.99
CA VAL A 326 31.61 2.70 1.03
C VAL A 326 32.59 2.89 2.18
N HIS A 327 33.11 4.11 2.40
CA HIS A 327 33.96 4.40 3.56
C HIS A 327 33.21 4.16 4.89
N ARG A 328 31.96 4.65 5.03
CA ARG A 328 31.11 4.38 6.22
C ARG A 328 30.94 2.88 6.47
N TYR A 329 30.81 2.05 5.43
CA TYR A 329 30.73 0.60 5.60
C TYR A 329 32.08 -0.04 5.98
N GLN A 330 33.21 0.47 5.48
CA GLN A 330 34.56 0.02 5.90
C GLN A 330 34.82 0.28 7.40
N ASP A 331 34.27 1.35 7.95
CA ASP A 331 34.38 1.67 9.39
C ASP A 331 33.47 0.80 10.27
N LEU A 332 32.46 0.12 9.69
CA LEU A 332 31.39 -0.59 10.42
C LEU A 332 31.40 -2.12 10.27
N TYR A 333 31.88 -2.65 9.15
CA TYR A 333 31.85 -4.08 8.82
C TYR A 333 33.25 -4.61 8.52
N SER A 334 33.59 -5.79 9.04
CA SER A 334 34.89 -6.41 8.78
C SER A 334 35.06 -6.87 7.33
N PHE A 335 33.99 -7.38 6.72
CA PHE A 335 33.99 -7.87 5.34
C PHE A 335 32.82 -7.29 4.54
N PRO A 336 33.00 -6.94 3.25
CA PRO A 336 31.93 -6.39 2.42
C PRO A 336 30.86 -7.42 2.04
N GLN A 337 31.14 -8.72 2.22
CA GLN A 337 30.19 -9.81 2.11
C GLN A 337 29.12 -9.79 3.23
N ASP A 338 29.42 -9.19 4.40
CA ASP A 338 28.53 -9.17 5.57
C ASP A 338 27.43 -8.09 5.50
N LEU A 339 27.40 -7.27 4.44
CA LEU A 339 26.47 -6.16 4.31
C LEU A 339 25.00 -6.64 4.24
N ASP A 340 24.17 -6.13 5.16
CA ASP A 340 22.72 -6.36 5.14
C ASP A 340 22.11 -5.88 3.82
N LEU A 341 21.26 -6.72 3.22
CA LEU A 341 20.56 -6.43 1.97
C LEU A 341 19.82 -5.09 2.00
N TRP A 342 19.18 -4.73 3.13
CA TRP A 342 18.36 -3.52 3.18
C TRP A 342 19.20 -2.24 3.10
N SER A 343 20.24 -2.07 3.92
CA SER A 343 21.02 -0.84 3.95
C SER A 343 21.83 -0.66 2.67
N ALA A 344 22.47 -1.72 2.17
CA ALA A 344 23.24 -1.64 0.94
C ALA A 344 22.33 -1.41 -0.29
N GLY A 345 21.11 -1.99 -0.29
CA GLY A 345 20.14 -1.80 -1.38
C GLY A 345 19.41 -0.45 -1.39
N VAL A 346 19.25 0.25 -0.26
CA VAL A 346 18.83 1.68 -0.28
C VAL A 346 19.97 2.60 -0.71
N SER A 347 21.22 2.17 -0.52
CA SER A 347 22.43 2.88 -0.93
C SER A 347 22.82 2.65 -2.40
N GLU A 348 22.11 1.79 -3.14
CA GLU A 348 22.45 1.50 -4.53
C GLU A 348 22.07 2.65 -5.47
N ILE A 349 23.04 3.10 -6.27
CA ILE A 349 22.86 4.06 -7.36
C ILE A 349 21.77 3.53 -8.32
N PRO A 350 20.68 4.29 -8.59
CA PRO A 350 19.60 3.85 -9.46
C PRO A 350 20.01 3.60 -10.92
N ILE A 351 19.26 2.76 -11.61
CA ILE A 351 19.58 2.34 -12.99
C ILE A 351 18.62 2.95 -14.03
N GLY A 352 19.18 3.76 -14.93
CA GLY A 352 18.45 4.31 -16.09
C GLY A 352 17.35 5.29 -15.66
N ASP A 353 16.10 4.91 -15.90
CA ASP A 353 14.87 5.63 -15.53
C ASP A 353 14.19 5.04 -14.27
N SER A 354 14.85 4.15 -13.54
CA SER A 354 14.38 3.61 -12.25
C SER A 354 14.67 4.56 -11.09
N LEU A 355 13.78 4.55 -10.09
CA LEU A 355 13.99 5.19 -8.79
C LEU A 355 15.00 4.43 -7.90
N ILE A 356 15.23 3.14 -8.17
CA ILE A 356 15.89 2.21 -7.25
C ILE A 356 17.11 1.50 -7.88
N GLY A 357 17.99 0.99 -7.02
CA GLY A 357 19.15 0.19 -7.41
C GLY A 357 18.83 -1.10 -8.17
N PRO A 358 19.81 -1.68 -8.90
CA PRO A 358 19.63 -2.88 -9.72
C PRO A 358 19.30 -4.14 -8.89
N THR A 359 19.76 -4.26 -7.64
CA THR A 359 19.47 -5.41 -6.77
C THR A 359 18.03 -5.37 -6.28
N PHE A 360 17.56 -4.22 -5.80
CA PHE A 360 16.15 -4.05 -5.44
C PHE A 360 15.23 -4.14 -6.66
N SER A 361 15.62 -3.56 -7.82
CA SER A 361 14.91 -3.72 -9.10
C SER A 361 14.69 -5.19 -9.44
N CYS A 362 15.72 -6.02 -9.29
CA CYS A 362 15.62 -7.45 -9.53
C CYS A 362 14.64 -8.17 -8.57
N ILE A 363 14.77 -7.95 -7.25
CA ILE A 363 13.94 -8.64 -6.24
C ILE A 363 12.47 -8.21 -6.37
N ILE A 364 12.22 -6.92 -6.55
CA ILE A 364 10.87 -6.36 -6.68
C ILE A 364 10.24 -6.81 -7.99
N ALA A 365 10.93 -6.67 -9.13
CA ALA A 365 10.37 -7.04 -10.43
C ALA A 365 10.10 -8.55 -10.58
N ARG A 366 10.94 -9.42 -9.99
CA ARG A 366 10.64 -10.87 -9.90
C ARG A 366 9.37 -11.11 -9.09
N THR A 367 9.25 -10.53 -7.90
CA THR A 367 8.07 -10.69 -7.03
C THR A 367 6.79 -10.20 -7.72
N PHE A 368 6.82 -9.05 -8.40
CA PHE A 368 5.66 -8.54 -9.13
C PHE A 368 5.32 -9.34 -10.39
N ARG A 369 6.32 -9.90 -11.11
CA ARG A 369 6.06 -10.85 -12.20
C ARG A 369 5.30 -12.07 -11.68
N ASP A 370 5.73 -12.61 -10.54
CA ASP A 370 5.18 -13.84 -9.97
C ASP A 370 3.78 -13.62 -9.37
N LEU A 371 3.51 -12.42 -8.84
CA LEU A 371 2.16 -12.00 -8.45
C LEU A 371 1.22 -11.76 -9.63
N LYS A 372 1.71 -11.21 -10.76
CA LYS A 372 0.91 -11.02 -11.98
C LYS A 372 0.55 -12.37 -12.63
N ARG A 373 1.51 -13.30 -12.68
CA ARG A 373 1.39 -14.55 -13.43
C ARG A 373 0.90 -15.75 -12.61
N GLY A 374 1.10 -15.74 -11.30
CA GLY A 374 0.54 -16.75 -10.38
C GLY A 374 -0.88 -16.43 -9.88
N ASP A 375 -1.41 -15.23 -10.13
CA ASP A 375 -2.78 -14.89 -9.76
C ASP A 375 -3.79 -15.34 -10.83
N ARG A 376 -4.62 -16.34 -10.48
CA ARG A 376 -5.72 -16.81 -11.33
C ARG A 376 -6.81 -15.74 -11.51
N PHE A 377 -6.92 -14.81 -10.57
CA PHE A 377 -7.83 -13.67 -10.60
C PHE A 377 -7.14 -12.37 -11.08
N TRP A 378 -5.95 -12.46 -11.69
CA TRP A 378 -5.34 -11.31 -12.37
C TRP A 378 -6.32 -10.72 -13.37
N TYR A 379 -6.58 -9.41 -13.29
CA TYR A 379 -7.78 -8.82 -13.88
C TYR A 379 -7.87 -8.97 -15.40
N GLU A 380 -6.74 -9.08 -16.11
CA GLU A 380 -6.74 -9.26 -17.57
C GLU A 380 -7.00 -10.72 -18.03
N ASN A 381 -7.08 -11.70 -17.12
CA ASN A 381 -7.24 -13.12 -17.47
C ASN A 381 -8.59 -13.43 -18.13
N SER A 382 -8.61 -14.36 -19.08
CA SER A 382 -9.82 -14.88 -19.72
C SER A 382 -10.22 -16.29 -19.24
N GLY A 383 -11.42 -16.74 -19.59
CA GLY A 383 -11.86 -18.13 -19.42
C GLY A 383 -12.34 -18.53 -18.02
N SER A 384 -12.19 -17.68 -17.00
CA SER A 384 -12.82 -17.88 -15.69
C SER A 384 -14.29 -17.40 -15.74
N PRO A 385 -15.22 -18.01 -14.98
CA PRO A 385 -16.52 -17.39 -14.70
C PRO A 385 -16.41 -16.02 -14.03
N SER A 386 -15.25 -15.73 -13.40
CA SER A 386 -14.90 -14.43 -12.83
C SER A 386 -14.08 -13.53 -13.77
N SER A 387 -13.94 -13.86 -15.06
CA SER A 387 -13.22 -12.99 -16.01
C SER A 387 -14.12 -11.83 -16.43
N PHE A 388 -13.63 -10.60 -16.30
CA PHE A 388 -14.30 -9.43 -16.91
C PHE A 388 -14.44 -9.63 -18.42
N SER A 389 -15.53 -9.14 -19.01
CA SER A 389 -15.65 -9.02 -20.46
C SER A 389 -14.68 -7.97 -21.03
N LEU A 390 -14.37 -8.06 -22.32
CA LEU A 390 -13.54 -7.08 -23.01
C LEU A 390 -14.03 -5.62 -22.85
N ALA A 391 -15.33 -5.39 -22.72
CA ALA A 391 -15.88 -4.06 -22.47
C ALA A 391 -15.56 -3.57 -21.05
N GLN A 392 -15.81 -4.40 -20.04
CA GLN A 392 -15.47 -4.12 -18.64
C GLN A 392 -13.96 -3.87 -18.45
N LEU A 393 -13.11 -4.63 -19.15
CA LEU A 393 -11.65 -4.39 -19.17
C LEU A 393 -11.26 -3.05 -19.77
N GLN A 394 -11.95 -2.59 -20.82
CA GLN A 394 -11.67 -1.27 -21.40
C GLN A 394 -12.13 -0.12 -20.48
N GLU A 395 -13.14 -0.32 -19.63
CA GLU A 395 -13.47 0.64 -18.59
C GLU A 395 -12.41 0.66 -17.46
N ILE A 396 -11.97 -0.50 -16.98
CA ILE A 396 -10.92 -0.59 -15.94
C ILE A 396 -9.60 0.04 -16.42
N ARG A 397 -9.24 -0.17 -17.70
CA ARG A 397 -8.01 0.39 -18.32
C ARG A 397 -8.01 1.92 -18.49
N LYS A 398 -9.13 2.62 -18.25
CA LYS A 398 -9.18 4.10 -18.19
C LYS A 398 -8.75 4.63 -16.82
N VAL A 399 -8.89 3.81 -15.77
CA VAL A 399 -8.83 4.29 -14.39
C VAL A 399 -7.43 4.75 -14.03
N LYS A 400 -7.35 5.98 -13.52
CA LYS A 400 -6.16 6.57 -12.94
C LYS A 400 -6.34 6.74 -11.44
N LEU A 401 -5.27 6.72 -10.67
CA LEU A 401 -5.31 7.07 -9.25
C LEU A 401 -5.94 8.45 -9.05
N SER A 402 -5.60 9.42 -9.91
CA SER A 402 -6.17 10.76 -9.92
C SER A 402 -7.71 10.79 -10.05
N ARG A 403 -8.32 9.85 -10.79
CA ARG A 403 -9.79 9.67 -10.86
C ARG A 403 -10.36 9.27 -9.51
N ILE A 404 -9.77 8.23 -8.89
CA ILE A 404 -10.19 7.72 -7.57
C ILE A 404 -10.08 8.81 -6.50
N LEU A 405 -9.01 9.63 -6.55
CA LEU A 405 -8.84 10.76 -5.63
C LEU A 405 -9.92 11.84 -5.86
N CYS A 406 -10.21 12.22 -7.11
CA CYS A 406 -11.30 13.14 -7.45
C CYS A 406 -12.68 12.66 -6.98
N ASP A 407 -13.00 11.38 -7.16
CA ASP A 407 -14.32 10.82 -6.79
C ASP A 407 -14.53 10.76 -5.27
N ASN A 408 -13.46 10.66 -4.48
CA ASN A 408 -13.54 10.31 -3.07
C ASN A 408 -13.05 11.39 -2.11
N ALA A 409 -12.29 12.39 -2.58
CA ALA A 409 -12.05 13.64 -1.87
C ALA A 409 -13.37 14.42 -1.67
N ASP A 410 -13.40 15.37 -0.74
CA ASP A 410 -14.56 16.19 -0.42
C ASP A 410 -14.68 17.42 -1.34
N ASP A 411 -13.60 18.19 -1.51
CA ASP A 411 -13.57 19.50 -2.21
C ASP A 411 -12.45 19.59 -3.29
N LEU A 412 -11.94 18.46 -3.79
CA LEU A 412 -10.85 18.45 -4.78
C LEU A 412 -11.33 18.85 -6.18
N ILE A 413 -11.04 20.09 -6.60
CA ILE A 413 -11.48 20.65 -7.89
C ILE A 413 -10.51 20.31 -9.05
N THR A 414 -9.20 20.27 -8.78
CA THR A 414 -8.16 20.04 -9.78
C THR A 414 -7.04 19.13 -9.27
N ILE A 415 -6.51 18.28 -10.14
CA ILE A 415 -5.42 17.33 -9.85
C ILE A 415 -4.53 17.13 -11.09
N GLN A 416 -3.28 16.73 -10.89
CA GLN A 416 -2.40 16.27 -11.96
C GLN A 416 -2.83 14.86 -12.50
N PRO A 417 -2.80 14.60 -13.82
CA PRO A 417 -3.28 13.34 -14.41
C PRO A 417 -2.55 12.08 -13.92
N TRP A 418 -1.24 12.15 -13.70
CA TRP A 418 -0.47 11.12 -13.00
C TRP A 418 -0.31 11.60 -11.56
N ALA A 419 -1.11 11.02 -10.65
CA ALA A 419 -1.08 11.44 -9.26
C ALA A 419 0.27 11.08 -8.61
N LEU A 420 0.87 9.95 -9.01
CA LEU A 420 2.19 9.47 -8.55
C LEU A 420 3.39 10.22 -9.18
N GLU A 421 3.18 11.46 -9.63
CA GLU A 421 4.20 12.35 -10.17
C GLU A 421 3.90 13.79 -9.72
N MET A 422 4.94 14.59 -9.46
CA MET A 422 4.77 16.00 -9.11
C MET A 422 4.06 16.78 -10.24
N PRO A 423 3.22 17.77 -9.90
CA PRO A 423 2.59 18.65 -10.89
C PRO A 423 3.66 19.46 -11.63
N ASN A 424 3.58 19.53 -12.96
CA ASN A 424 4.42 20.41 -13.77
C ASN A 424 3.68 20.84 -15.04
N ASP A 425 3.95 22.04 -15.55
CA ASP A 425 3.14 22.65 -16.61
C ASP A 425 3.27 21.96 -17.99
N TYR A 426 4.23 21.06 -18.18
CA TYR A 426 4.57 20.46 -19.48
C TYR A 426 4.04 19.05 -19.69
N THR A 427 4.14 18.16 -18.68
CA THR A 427 3.79 16.73 -18.82
C THR A 427 2.72 16.26 -17.82
N ASN A 428 2.52 16.99 -16.72
CA ASN A 428 1.63 16.58 -15.63
C ASN A 428 0.88 17.79 -15.05
N SER A 429 0.39 18.66 -15.93
CA SER A 429 -0.27 19.93 -15.58
C SER A 429 -1.62 19.64 -14.94
N ARG A 430 -2.03 20.43 -13.93
CA ARG A 430 -3.30 20.18 -13.23
C ARG A 430 -4.50 20.41 -14.15
N VAL A 431 -5.40 19.44 -14.17
CA VAL A 431 -6.67 19.46 -14.89
C VAL A 431 -7.84 19.46 -13.91
N SER A 432 -9.03 19.89 -14.36
CA SER A 432 -10.25 19.72 -13.57
C SER A 432 -10.55 18.23 -13.35
N CYS A 433 -11.07 17.89 -12.17
CA CYS A 433 -11.65 16.58 -11.89
C CYS A 433 -12.83 16.20 -12.82
N ASN A 434 -13.37 17.14 -13.62
CA ASN A 434 -14.38 16.87 -14.66
C ASN A 434 -13.78 16.84 -16.09
N SER A 435 -12.46 16.75 -16.23
CA SER A 435 -11.76 16.63 -17.52
C SER A 435 -11.93 15.25 -18.15
N ARG A 436 -12.02 15.19 -19.49
CA ARG A 436 -11.99 13.92 -20.26
C ARG A 436 -10.68 13.13 -20.11
N LEU A 437 -9.62 13.76 -19.60
CA LEU A 437 -8.37 13.09 -19.23
C LEU A 437 -8.50 12.26 -17.94
N LEU A 438 -9.62 12.41 -17.22
CA LEU A 438 -9.97 11.73 -15.98
C LEU A 438 -11.38 11.12 -16.11
N GLU A 439 -11.65 10.39 -17.19
CA GLU A 439 -12.91 9.63 -17.33
C GLU A 439 -12.95 8.44 -16.35
N GLY A 440 -14.14 8.18 -15.78
CA GLY A 440 -14.38 7.05 -14.88
C GLY A 440 -14.90 5.81 -15.61
N ILE A 441 -15.12 4.73 -14.84
CA ILE A 441 -15.77 3.51 -15.35
C ILE A 441 -17.23 3.79 -15.71
N ASN A 442 -17.64 3.41 -16.92
CA ASN A 442 -19.06 3.30 -17.30
C ASN A 442 -19.64 1.96 -16.80
N PHE A 443 -20.30 1.98 -15.64
CA PHE A 443 -20.92 0.80 -15.03
C PHE A 443 -22.08 0.19 -15.84
N ALA A 444 -22.55 0.82 -16.91
CA ALA A 444 -23.50 0.19 -17.84
C ALA A 444 -22.96 -1.13 -18.45
N HIS A 445 -21.64 -1.32 -18.51
CA HIS A 445 -21.01 -2.57 -18.95
C HIS A 445 -21.05 -3.72 -17.92
N TRP A 446 -21.56 -3.47 -16.70
CA TRP A 446 -21.92 -4.49 -15.70
C TRP A 446 -23.42 -4.78 -15.64
N ARG A 447 -24.25 -4.14 -16.48
CA ARG A 447 -25.70 -4.38 -16.47
C ARG A 447 -26.03 -5.79 -16.95
N GLU A 448 -26.66 -6.57 -16.08
CA GLU A 448 -27.36 -7.79 -16.47
C GLU A 448 -28.68 -7.43 -17.14
N ILE A 449 -28.95 -8.05 -18.30
CA ILE A 449 -30.29 -8.04 -18.87
C ILE A 449 -31.09 -9.09 -18.12
N GLN A 450 -32.12 -8.68 -17.40
CA GLN A 450 -33.17 -9.63 -17.01
C GLN A 450 -33.81 -10.17 -18.28
N ASP A 451 -33.61 -11.45 -18.56
CA ASP A 451 -34.49 -12.18 -19.48
C ASP A 451 -35.92 -12.01 -18.98
N ARG A 452 -36.72 -11.27 -19.76
CA ARG A 452 -38.17 -11.28 -19.57
C ARG A 452 -38.62 -12.69 -19.85
N ASP A 453 -39.08 -13.39 -18.82
CA ASP A 453 -39.63 -14.74 -18.91
C ASP A 453 -40.47 -14.88 -20.20
N PRO A 454 -40.06 -15.74 -21.15
CA PRO A 454 -40.79 -15.94 -22.41
C PRO A 454 -42.23 -16.44 -22.21
N TRP A 455 -42.56 -16.90 -20.99
CA TRP A 455 -43.89 -17.33 -20.56
C TRP A 455 -44.57 -16.33 -19.60
N ALA A 456 -44.05 -15.11 -19.48
CA ALA A 456 -44.70 -13.99 -18.80
C ALA A 456 -46.00 -13.64 -19.53
N LYS A 457 -47.09 -14.29 -19.11
CA LYS A 457 -48.40 -14.20 -19.73
C LYS A 457 -48.85 -12.75 -19.80
N ILE A 458 -48.92 -12.23 -21.03
CA ILE A 458 -49.57 -10.95 -21.32
C ILE A 458 -50.97 -11.00 -20.70
N PRO A 459 -51.33 -10.12 -19.76
CA PRO A 459 -52.69 -10.05 -19.25
C PRO A 459 -53.63 -9.82 -20.44
N ALA A 460 -54.64 -10.67 -20.58
CA ALA A 460 -55.57 -10.57 -21.70
C ALA A 460 -56.19 -9.16 -21.72
N ALA A 461 -56.03 -8.45 -22.84
CA ALA A 461 -56.48 -7.08 -22.95
C ALA A 461 -57.99 -7.00 -22.71
N ASP A 462 -58.40 -6.12 -21.81
CA ASP A 462 -59.82 -5.89 -21.52
C ASP A 462 -60.52 -5.41 -22.81
N PRO A 463 -61.58 -6.11 -23.29
CA PRO A 463 -62.27 -5.74 -24.52
C PRO A 463 -62.94 -4.35 -24.51
N TRP A 464 -62.99 -3.65 -23.37
CA TRP A 464 -63.82 -2.45 -23.17
C TRP A 464 -63.07 -1.12 -23.02
N VAL A 465 -61.98 -0.92 -23.77
CA VAL A 465 -61.41 0.44 -24.00
C VAL A 465 -61.65 0.87 -25.45
N SER A 466 -62.80 1.48 -25.70
CA SER A 466 -63.15 2.04 -27.00
C SER A 466 -62.31 3.27 -27.34
N ALA A 467 -61.75 3.29 -28.55
CA ALA A 467 -60.78 4.30 -28.97
C ALA A 467 -61.39 5.72 -29.07
N ARG A 468 -60.58 6.73 -28.72
CA ARG A 468 -60.78 8.12 -29.16
C ARG A 468 -59.64 8.49 -30.11
N PRO A 469 -59.91 9.02 -31.33
CA PRO A 469 -58.86 9.43 -32.24
C PRO A 469 -58.26 10.78 -31.83
N SER A 470 -56.93 10.85 -31.69
CA SER A 470 -56.17 12.11 -31.69
C SER A 470 -55.72 12.42 -33.11
N TYR A 471 -56.09 13.60 -33.61
CA TYR A 471 -55.84 14.06 -34.98
C TYR A 471 -54.68 15.07 -34.99
N ASP A 472 -53.69 14.85 -35.86
CA ASP A 472 -52.62 15.81 -36.13
C ASP A 472 -52.25 15.80 -37.63
N PRO A 473 -52.42 16.92 -38.37
CA PRO A 473 -52.17 16.99 -39.81
C PRO A 473 -50.99 17.91 -40.18
N SER A 474 -49.83 17.32 -40.51
CA SER A 474 -49.02 17.79 -41.65
C SER A 474 -47.86 16.82 -41.94
N GLY A 475 -47.60 16.57 -43.21
CA GLY A 475 -46.47 15.75 -43.64
C GLY A 475 -45.52 16.53 -44.54
N SER A 476 -44.23 16.20 -44.45
CA SER A 476 -43.26 16.43 -45.53
C SER A 476 -42.36 15.19 -45.62
N THR A 477 -42.04 14.79 -46.85
CA THR A 477 -41.52 13.45 -47.13
C THR A 477 -40.18 13.49 -47.86
N HIS A 478 -39.15 12.87 -47.28
CA HIS A 478 -37.97 12.44 -48.02
C HIS A 478 -37.61 11.00 -47.61
N PRO A 479 -37.34 10.09 -48.57
CA PRO A 479 -37.05 8.70 -48.28
C PRO A 479 -35.59 8.49 -47.87
N VAL A 480 -35.35 7.46 -47.04
CA VAL A 480 -34.02 6.88 -46.81
C VAL A 480 -34.12 5.41 -47.21
N GLU A 481 -33.23 4.96 -48.09
CA GLU A 481 -33.22 3.59 -48.60
C GLU A 481 -32.71 2.60 -47.54
N LEU A 482 -33.51 1.56 -47.28
CA LEU A 482 -33.11 0.39 -46.49
C LEU A 482 -32.74 -0.75 -47.45
N VAL A 483 -31.46 -0.86 -47.79
CA VAL A 483 -30.94 -1.96 -48.63
C VAL A 483 -30.97 -3.27 -47.84
N THR A 484 -31.93 -4.13 -48.16
CA THR A 484 -32.00 -5.50 -47.64
C THR A 484 -31.07 -6.41 -48.44
N LEU A 485 -30.15 -7.09 -47.74
CA LEU A 485 -29.42 -8.23 -48.30
C LEU A 485 -29.66 -9.48 -47.45
N SER A 486 -30.33 -10.46 -48.04
CA SER A 486 -30.74 -11.71 -47.40
C SER A 486 -29.65 -12.77 -47.45
N GLY A 487 -28.87 -12.90 -46.37
CA GLY A 487 -27.93 -14.00 -46.16
C GLY A 487 -28.58 -15.17 -45.41
N GLN A 488 -28.83 -16.31 -46.08
CA GLN A 488 -29.30 -17.52 -45.41
C GLN A 488 -28.16 -18.20 -44.64
N TYR A 489 -28.35 -18.48 -43.35
CA TYR A 489 -27.58 -19.50 -42.62
C TYR A 489 -28.52 -20.38 -41.80
N LYS A 490 -28.42 -21.71 -41.99
CA LYS A 490 -29.18 -22.70 -41.23
C LYS A 490 -28.40 -23.11 -39.98
N PRO A 491 -29.01 -23.12 -38.78
CA PRO A 491 -28.40 -23.77 -37.62
C PRO A 491 -28.56 -25.29 -37.74
N THR A 492 -27.46 -26.03 -37.90
CA THR A 492 -27.44 -27.48 -37.76
C THR A 492 -27.22 -27.85 -36.30
N ALA A 493 -28.29 -28.25 -35.61
CA ALA A 493 -28.17 -28.87 -34.29
C ALA A 493 -27.55 -30.27 -34.42
N SER A 494 -26.60 -30.61 -33.55
CA SER A 494 -26.11 -31.97 -33.35
C SER A 494 -26.00 -32.24 -31.86
N SER A 495 -26.88 -33.10 -31.36
CA SER A 495 -26.94 -33.49 -29.95
C SER A 495 -25.96 -34.64 -29.67
N PHE A 496 -24.94 -34.40 -28.84
CA PHE A 496 -24.15 -35.48 -28.24
C PHE A 496 -24.01 -35.26 -26.73
N ILE A 497 -24.58 -36.19 -25.97
CA ILE A 497 -24.38 -36.33 -24.52
C ILE A 497 -23.51 -37.58 -24.31
N PRO A 498 -22.33 -37.45 -23.69
CA PRO A 498 -21.66 -38.54 -22.99
C PRO A 498 -21.86 -38.40 -21.48
N SER A 499 -22.14 -39.51 -20.79
CA SER A 499 -22.33 -39.55 -19.34
C SER A 499 -21.02 -39.66 -18.56
N ALA A 500 -20.92 -38.89 -17.47
CA ALA A 500 -20.13 -39.11 -16.24
C ALA A 500 -18.84 -39.96 -16.27
N SER A 501 -17.73 -39.36 -15.85
CA SER A 501 -16.70 -40.07 -15.07
C SER A 501 -16.09 -39.13 -14.00
N SER A 502 -15.78 -39.68 -12.83
CA SER A 502 -15.14 -38.96 -11.73
C SER A 502 -13.61 -39.03 -11.88
N TYR A 503 -12.99 -37.92 -12.27
CA TYR A 503 -11.54 -37.87 -12.47
C TYR A 503 -10.82 -37.44 -11.18
N SER A 504 -10.09 -38.36 -10.55
CA SER A 504 -9.14 -38.03 -9.47
C SER A 504 -7.74 -37.84 -10.06
N PRO A 505 -6.97 -36.82 -9.65
CA PRO A 505 -5.61 -36.63 -10.14
C PRO A 505 -4.67 -37.76 -9.64
N PRO A 506 -3.67 -38.16 -10.42
CA PRO A 506 -2.69 -39.17 -9.99
C PRO A 506 -1.76 -38.62 -8.89
N PRO A 507 -1.24 -39.48 -8.00
CA PRO A 507 -0.26 -39.08 -7.00
C PRO A 507 1.08 -38.66 -7.66
N PRO A 508 1.83 -37.73 -7.05
CA PRO A 508 3.12 -37.29 -7.57
C PRO A 508 4.19 -38.41 -7.51
N PRO A 509 5.17 -38.43 -8.43
CA PRO A 509 6.24 -39.42 -8.43
C PRO A 509 7.17 -39.28 -7.20
N PRO A 510 7.77 -40.39 -6.74
CA PRO A 510 8.73 -40.34 -5.64
C PRO A 510 10.00 -39.57 -6.04
N ARG A 511 10.53 -38.77 -5.11
CA ARG A 511 11.80 -38.05 -5.31
C ARG A 511 12.98 -39.02 -5.26
N PRO A 512 14.06 -38.82 -6.04
CA PRO A 512 15.26 -39.63 -5.91
C PRO A 512 15.95 -39.41 -4.56
N ASN A 513 16.34 -40.50 -3.90
CA ASN A 513 17.18 -40.44 -2.69
C ASN A 513 18.61 -40.03 -3.06
N VAL A 514 18.93 -38.75 -2.87
CA VAL A 514 20.31 -38.29 -2.79
C VAL A 514 20.79 -38.47 -1.36
N GLN A 515 21.61 -39.49 -1.09
CA GLN A 515 22.34 -39.55 0.18
C GLN A 515 23.53 -38.59 0.11
N VAL A 516 23.55 -37.63 1.03
CA VAL A 516 24.69 -36.73 1.24
C VAL A 516 25.46 -37.27 2.44
N GLU A 517 26.65 -37.83 2.20
CA GLU A 517 27.57 -38.18 3.27
C GLU A 517 28.15 -36.90 3.89
N VAL A 518 27.79 -36.63 5.15
CA VAL A 518 28.33 -35.48 5.90
C VAL A 518 29.60 -35.92 6.64
N SER A 519 30.76 -35.63 6.06
CA SER A 519 32.06 -35.82 6.69
C SER A 519 32.36 -34.71 7.71
N TYR A 520 32.40 -35.06 8.99
CA TYR A 520 32.74 -34.12 10.06
C TYR A 520 34.26 -33.91 10.18
N SER A 521 34.71 -32.68 9.95
CA SER A 521 36.03 -32.21 10.41
C SER A 521 35.93 -31.67 11.85
N PRO A 522 36.93 -31.93 12.72
CA PRO A 522 36.87 -31.56 14.14
C PRO A 522 37.03 -30.06 14.37
N GLN A 523 36.43 -29.55 15.46
CA GLN A 523 36.46 -28.12 15.80
C GLN A 523 37.82 -27.65 16.32
N ILE A 524 38.25 -26.47 15.86
CA ILE A 524 39.38 -25.73 16.43
C ILE A 524 38.87 -24.87 17.59
N SER A 525 39.35 -25.14 18.80
CA SER A 525 39.03 -24.35 19.99
C SER A 525 39.97 -23.15 20.12
N TYR A 526 39.42 -21.94 20.13
CA TYR A 526 40.17 -20.71 20.39
C TYR A 526 40.07 -20.34 21.88
N LYS A 527 41.23 -20.19 22.54
CA LYS A 527 41.31 -19.53 23.85
C LYS A 527 41.16 -18.01 23.69
N PRO A 528 40.54 -17.31 24.66
CA PRO A 528 40.68 -15.86 24.76
C PRO A 528 42.15 -15.45 24.94
N LEU A 529 42.55 -14.34 24.33
CA LEU A 529 43.79 -13.64 24.63
C LEU A 529 43.47 -12.44 25.52
N GLU A 530 44.11 -12.36 26.68
CA GLU A 530 44.10 -11.16 27.51
C GLU A 530 44.97 -10.09 26.86
N PHE A 531 44.48 -8.84 26.78
CA PHE A 531 45.26 -7.69 26.34
C PHE A 531 45.32 -6.64 27.44
N SER A 532 46.53 -6.24 27.82
CA SER A 532 46.79 -5.19 28.81
C SER A 532 46.50 -3.81 28.25
N SER A 533 45.75 -3.00 28.99
CA SER A 533 45.55 -1.58 28.70
C SER A 533 46.86 -0.79 28.89
N ASN A 534 47.38 -0.21 27.81
CA ASN A 534 48.37 0.87 27.87
C ASN A 534 47.71 2.16 27.39
N GLU A 535 47.65 3.17 28.26
CA GLU A 535 47.13 4.50 27.91
C GLU A 535 48.14 5.25 27.03
N ILE A 536 47.65 5.90 25.97
CA ILE A 536 48.43 6.91 25.23
C ILE A 536 47.56 8.16 25.08
N ASN A 537 47.86 9.18 25.89
CA ASN A 537 47.25 10.50 25.77
C ASN A 537 47.78 11.23 24.54
N VAL A 538 46.89 11.65 23.63
CA VAL A 538 47.20 12.65 22.58
C VAL A 538 46.10 13.70 22.58
N THR A 539 46.42 14.89 23.10
CA THR A 539 45.58 16.08 23.01
C THR A 539 45.90 16.88 21.75
N SER A 540 44.86 17.32 21.02
CA SER A 540 44.98 18.37 20.02
C SER A 540 43.66 19.13 19.92
N THR A 541 43.75 20.45 19.73
CA THR A 541 42.62 21.39 19.82
C THR A 541 42.35 22.06 18.49
N TYR A 542 41.08 22.24 18.10
CA TYR A 542 40.68 23.28 17.16
C TYR A 542 39.39 23.98 17.59
N LYS A 543 39.29 25.27 17.28
CA LYS A 543 38.15 26.16 17.59
C LYS A 543 37.32 26.43 16.33
N PRO A 544 36.00 26.64 16.43
CA PRO A 544 35.23 27.32 15.38
C PRO A 544 35.58 28.82 15.33
N LEU A 545 35.34 29.44 14.17
CA LEU A 545 35.41 30.89 13.96
C LEU A 545 34.04 31.40 13.52
N GLU A 546 33.53 32.41 14.23
CA GLU A 546 32.43 33.26 13.75
C GLU A 546 33.01 34.51 13.05
N SER A 547 32.27 35.07 12.10
CA SER A 547 32.40 36.48 11.72
C SER A 547 31.02 37.08 11.40
N LEU A 548 30.78 38.28 11.93
CA LEU A 548 29.51 39.01 11.90
C LEU A 548 29.57 40.19 10.94
N PHE A 549 28.42 40.59 10.38
CA PHE A 549 27.95 42.00 10.20
C PHE A 549 26.45 41.91 9.78
N ILE A 550 25.42 42.44 10.46
CA ILE A 550 25.13 43.80 11.04
C ILE A 550 24.96 44.83 9.91
N GLN A 551 23.89 45.65 9.79
CA GLN A 551 22.88 46.26 10.70
C GLN A 551 21.44 46.12 10.07
N GLN A 552 20.24 46.62 10.48
CA GLN A 552 19.67 47.60 11.45
C GLN A 552 18.39 47.02 12.15
N ILE A 553 17.90 47.45 13.34
CA ILE A 553 17.25 48.71 13.83
C ILE A 553 15.91 49.01 13.11
N SER A 554 14.69 48.85 13.69
CA SER A 554 14.16 49.63 14.83
C SER A 554 12.83 49.12 15.45
N THR A 555 12.56 49.60 16.67
CA THR A 555 11.43 49.45 17.62
C THR A 555 9.97 49.26 17.11
N LYS A 556 9.18 48.45 17.83
CA LYS A 556 8.19 48.93 18.84
C LYS A 556 7.57 47.82 19.72
N LYS A 557 7.04 48.23 20.87
CA LYS A 557 6.32 47.49 21.95
C LYS A 557 5.02 48.30 22.26
N PRO A 558 4.09 47.85 23.13
CA PRO A 558 3.71 46.48 23.55
C PRO A 558 2.15 46.30 23.47
N LEU A 559 1.62 45.20 24.01
CA LEU A 559 0.70 45.25 25.18
C LEU A 559 0.44 43.84 25.74
N LEU A 560 -0.06 43.76 26.96
CA LEU A 560 -0.51 42.52 27.60
C LEU A 560 -2.03 42.42 27.50
N ASP A 561 -2.58 41.23 27.70
CA ASP A 561 -3.63 41.10 28.71
C ASP A 561 -3.56 39.73 29.41
N THR A 562 -4.06 39.66 30.65
CA THR A 562 -3.94 38.49 31.52
C THR A 562 -5.30 37.96 31.94
N TYR A 563 -5.50 36.64 31.84
CA TYR A 563 -6.52 35.95 32.63
C TYR A 563 -5.96 34.69 33.28
N SER A 564 -6.18 34.60 34.59
CA SER A 564 -5.85 33.45 35.42
C SER A 564 -7.13 32.75 35.87
N TYR A 565 -7.07 31.44 36.05
CA TYR A 565 -8.02 30.70 36.87
C TYR A 565 -7.28 29.71 37.75
N SER A 566 -7.65 29.70 39.03
CA SER A 566 -7.06 28.83 40.05
C SER A 566 -8.12 27.85 40.51
N SER A 567 -7.78 26.57 40.56
CA SER A 567 -8.47 25.60 41.41
C SER A 567 -7.47 24.56 41.91
N THR A 568 -7.51 24.28 43.20
CA THR A 568 -6.59 23.36 43.88
C THR A 568 -7.39 22.29 44.63
N LEU A 569 -7.15 21.03 44.30
CA LEU A 569 -7.65 19.88 45.07
C LEU A 569 -6.58 18.77 45.12
N ARG A 570 -6.62 17.97 46.19
CA ARG A 570 -5.60 16.97 46.52
C ARG A 570 -5.85 15.61 45.82
N PRO A 571 -4.81 14.81 45.56
CA PRO A 571 -4.96 13.48 44.98
C PRO A 571 -5.47 12.45 46.00
N PRO A 572 -6.35 11.52 45.61
CA PRO A 572 -6.56 10.26 46.32
C PRO A 572 -5.52 9.21 45.90
N SER A 573 -4.89 8.55 46.87
CA SER A 573 -3.99 7.43 46.62
C SER A 573 -4.78 6.14 46.39
N SER A 574 -4.57 5.48 45.24
CA SER A 574 -4.94 4.06 45.08
C SER A 574 -3.93 3.35 44.18
N THR A 575 -3.30 2.31 44.70
CA THR A 575 -2.37 1.45 43.96
C THR A 575 -3.14 0.37 43.21
N SER A 576 -3.42 0.59 41.94
CA SER A 576 -3.86 -0.45 41.01
C SER A 576 -2.68 -0.94 40.17
N THR A 577 -2.25 -2.17 40.40
CA THR A 577 -1.25 -2.86 39.58
C THR A 577 -1.84 -3.18 38.21
N VAL A 578 -1.68 -2.26 37.26
CA VAL A 578 -1.98 -2.51 35.85
C VAL A 578 -0.97 -3.52 35.31
N SER A 579 -1.43 -4.75 35.07
CA SER A 579 -0.66 -5.77 34.36
C SER A 579 -0.51 -5.36 32.89
N TYR A 580 0.67 -4.87 32.52
CA TYR A 580 1.02 -4.56 31.14
C TYR A 580 1.07 -5.84 30.30
N THR A 581 -0.07 -6.21 29.70
CA THR A 581 -0.07 -7.09 28.51
C THR A 581 0.61 -6.32 27.39
N SER A 582 1.86 -6.69 27.08
CA SER A 582 2.60 -6.08 25.97
C SER A 582 1.80 -6.23 24.68
N ALA A 583 1.50 -5.10 24.01
CA ALA A 583 0.89 -5.14 22.69
C ALA A 583 1.78 -5.99 21.76
N GLU A 584 1.20 -6.99 21.13
CA GLU A 584 1.90 -7.88 20.21
C GLU A 584 2.17 -7.13 18.89
N PHE A 585 3.19 -6.27 18.89
CA PHE A 585 3.65 -5.51 17.72
C PHE A 585 3.65 -6.40 16.47
N SER A 586 2.63 -6.22 15.61
CA SER A 586 2.25 -7.23 14.63
C SER A 586 3.44 -7.60 13.76
N SER A 587 3.94 -8.81 13.96
CA SER A 587 5.27 -9.21 13.50
C SER A 587 5.26 -9.65 12.03
N THR A 588 4.44 -8.99 11.24
CA THR A 588 4.03 -9.39 9.90
C THR A 588 5.00 -8.78 8.88
N PRO A 589 5.42 -9.55 7.86
CA PRO A 589 6.22 -8.98 6.77
C PRO A 589 5.44 -7.86 6.06
N MET A 590 6.15 -6.84 5.55
CA MET A 590 5.53 -5.69 4.88
C MET A 590 5.19 -6.08 3.44
N LEU A 591 3.95 -6.48 3.20
CA LEU A 591 3.52 -7.14 1.96
C LEU A 591 2.46 -6.38 1.17
N VAL A 592 2.32 -6.80 -0.10
CA VAL A 592 2.11 -5.92 -1.25
C VAL A 592 0.87 -5.05 -1.19
N SER A 593 -0.30 -5.64 -0.89
CA SER A 593 -1.61 -4.97 -0.89
C SER A 593 -1.69 -3.72 0.01
N SER A 594 -1.07 -3.77 1.19
CA SER A 594 -1.07 -2.69 2.19
C SER A 594 0.28 -1.98 2.30
N SER A 595 1.37 -2.60 1.84
CA SER A 595 2.63 -1.87 1.56
C SER A 595 2.53 -0.95 0.34
N PHE A 596 1.62 -1.19 -0.61
CA PHE A 596 1.23 -0.20 -1.63
C PHE A 596 0.96 1.16 -1.01
N PHE A 597 0.06 1.19 -0.02
CA PHE A 597 -0.41 2.43 0.55
C PHE A 597 0.59 3.09 1.50
N PHE A 598 1.61 2.33 1.94
CA PHE A 598 2.84 2.88 2.53
C PHE A 598 3.72 3.64 1.52
N PHE A 599 3.76 3.23 0.24
CA PHE A 599 4.66 3.82 -0.77
C PHE A 599 3.97 4.75 -1.78
N PHE A 600 2.66 4.62 -2.00
CA PHE A 600 1.86 5.62 -2.72
C PHE A 600 1.99 7.00 -2.07
N LEU A 601 2.15 7.04 -0.74
CA LEU A 601 2.15 8.22 0.11
C LEU A 601 3.14 9.35 -0.25
N LYS A 602 4.15 9.06 -1.07
CA LYS A 602 5.19 10.02 -1.48
C LYS A 602 5.65 9.89 -2.94
N MET A 603 5.00 9.04 -3.73
CA MET A 603 5.00 9.27 -5.17
C MET A 603 3.84 10.22 -5.53
N LEU A 604 2.74 10.17 -4.76
CA LEU A 604 1.83 11.31 -4.56
C LEU A 604 2.59 12.54 -4.06
#